data_AF-A0A388Q1I4-F1
#
_entry.id   AF-A0A388Q1I4-F1
#
_cell.length_a   1.000
_cell.length_b   1.000
_cell.length_c   1.000
_cell.angle_alpha   90.00
_cell.angle_beta   90.00
_cell.angle_gamma   90.00
#
_symmetry.space_group_name_H-M   'P 1'
#
loop_
_entity.id
_entity.type
_entity.pdbx_description
1 polymer ?
#
loop_
_entity_poly.entity_id
_entity_poly.type
_entity_poly.pdbx_seq_one_letter_code
_entity_poly.pdbx_strand_id
1 'polypeptide(L)'
;MPSIEHIQTLLTQDSLSQDLKNIAQKVLHHERISTDDALILYKEGEIGFLGALANFIREEKFGDKTFFNRNFHIEPTNVCVFSCAFCSYSRLYKNKEEGWELSAEQMMHIVKNTMVSLSLKSIS
;
A
#
# COMPACT_ATOMS: atom_id res chain seq x y z
N MET A 1 13.51 -5.28 -22.45
CA MET A 1 12.72 -5.61 -21.24
C MET A 1 11.27 -5.70 -21.67
N PRO A 2 10.56 -6.81 -21.41
CA PRO A 2 9.19 -7.01 -21.89
C PRO A 2 8.22 -5.88 -21.52
N SER A 3 8.40 -5.26 -20.35
CA SER A 3 7.62 -4.12 -19.88
C SER A 3 7.73 -2.85 -20.74
N ILE A 4 8.91 -2.59 -21.34
CA ILE A 4 9.10 -1.44 -22.24
C ILE A 4 8.33 -1.65 -23.55
N GLU A 5 8.38 -2.86 -24.12
CA GLU A 5 7.65 -3.19 -25.36
C GLU A 5 6.12 -3.07 -25.17
N HIS A 6 5.61 -3.48 -24.00
CA HIS A 6 4.20 -3.30 -23.66
C HIS A 6 3.80 -1.83 -23.61
N ILE A 7 4.59 -0.96 -22.96
CA ILE A 7 4.27 0.48 -22.90
C ILE A 7 4.37 1.12 -24.28
N GLN A 8 5.39 0.79 -25.08
CA GLN A 8 5.51 1.28 -26.45
C GLN A 8 4.31 0.89 -27.31
N THR A 9 3.81 -0.34 -27.15
CA THR A 9 2.59 -0.82 -27.85
C THR A 9 1.34 -0.07 -27.39
N LEU A 10 1.24 0.27 -26.11
CA LEU A 10 0.11 1.06 -25.59
C LEU A 10 0.14 2.51 -26.12
N LEU A 11 1.33 3.09 -26.27
CA LEU A 11 1.51 4.46 -26.76
C LEU A 11 1.11 4.64 -28.24
N THR A 12 1.15 3.57 -29.04
CA THR A 12 0.73 3.60 -30.45
C THR A 12 -0.78 3.44 -30.64
N GLN A 13 -1.55 3.23 -29.58
CA GLN A 13 -3.00 3.12 -29.66
C GLN A 13 -3.64 4.51 -29.91
N ASP A 14 -4.53 4.57 -30.90
CA ASP A 14 -5.25 5.80 -31.26
C ASP A 14 -6.31 6.19 -30.23
N SER A 15 -6.80 5.23 -29.45
CA SER A 15 -7.81 5.46 -28.40
C SER A 15 -7.27 6.13 -27.15
N LEU A 16 -5.94 6.23 -26.99
CA LEU A 16 -5.33 6.80 -25.80
C LEU A 16 -5.21 8.32 -25.94
N SER A 17 -5.73 9.07 -24.95
CA SER A 17 -5.70 10.53 -24.97
C SER A 17 -4.27 11.07 -24.99
N GLN A 18 -4.09 12.28 -25.53
CA GLN A 18 -2.76 12.91 -25.59
C GLN A 18 -2.18 13.13 -24.18
N ASP A 19 -3.03 13.43 -23.19
CA ASP A 19 -2.61 13.61 -21.82
C ASP A 19 -2.04 12.31 -21.22
N LEU A 20 -2.74 11.18 -21.41
CA LEU A 20 -2.23 9.87 -20.98
C LEU A 20 -0.92 9.50 -21.68
N LYS A 21 -0.77 9.82 -22.97
CA LYS A 21 0.49 9.64 -23.71
C LYS A 21 1.62 10.47 -23.11
N ASN A 22 1.37 11.75 -22.81
CA ASN A 22 2.36 12.64 -22.19
C ASN A 22 2.80 12.12 -20.81
N ILE A 23 1.86 11.63 -20.01
CA ILE A 23 2.15 11.07 -18.68
C ILE A 23 2.96 9.77 -18.79
N ALA A 24 2.61 8.87 -19.72
CA ALA A 24 3.39 7.66 -19.98
C ALA A 24 4.83 7.98 -20.41
N GLN A 25 5.03 9.03 -21.22
CA GLN A 25 6.38 9.49 -21.58
C GLN A 25 7.16 9.96 -20.34
N LYS A 26 6.56 10.74 -19.44
CA LYS A 26 7.22 11.13 -18.17
C LYS A 26 7.66 9.90 -17.38
N VAL A 27 6.80 8.88 -17.26
CA VAL A 27 7.12 7.63 -16.57
C VAL A 27 8.31 6.91 -17.20
N LEU A 28 8.35 6.80 -18.53
CA LEU A 28 9.45 6.18 -19.26
C LEU A 28 10.79 6.91 -19.08
N HIS A 29 10.76 8.23 -18.87
CA HIS A 29 11.94 9.06 -18.64
C HIS A 29 12.28 9.26 -17.16
N HIS A 30 11.64 8.52 -16.25
CA HIS A 30 11.82 8.64 -14.80
C HIS A 30 11.49 10.02 -14.23
N GLU A 31 10.65 10.77 -14.94
CA GLU A 31 10.20 12.08 -14.53
C GLU A 31 9.05 11.96 -13.53
N ARG A 32 9.06 12.82 -12.51
CA ARG A 32 7.98 12.88 -11.52
C ARG A 32 6.72 13.45 -12.16
N ILE A 33 5.63 12.70 -12.10
CA ILE A 33 4.30 13.19 -12.49
C ILE A 33 3.79 14.27 -11.52
N SER A 34 3.02 15.21 -12.03
CA SER A 34 2.37 16.26 -11.24
C SER A 34 1.09 15.77 -10.56
N THR A 35 0.50 16.60 -9.69
CA THR A 35 -0.83 16.33 -9.12
C THR A 35 -1.92 16.29 -10.20
N ASP A 36 -1.84 17.16 -11.21
CA ASP A 36 -2.80 17.17 -12.32
C ASP A 36 -2.69 15.91 -13.18
N ASP A 37 -1.45 15.46 -13.46
CA ASP A 37 -1.21 14.18 -14.13
C ASP A 37 -1.86 13.03 -13.34
N ALA A 38 -1.70 13.01 -12.01
CA ALA A 38 -2.30 11.98 -11.16
C ALA A 38 -3.83 12.00 -11.16
N LEU A 39 -4.44 13.20 -11.20
CA LEU A 39 -5.89 13.34 -11.31
C LEU A 39 -6.42 12.84 -12.66
N ILE A 40 -5.68 13.05 -13.76
CA ILE A 40 -6.01 12.52 -15.08
C ILE A 40 -5.94 10.98 -15.04
N LEU A 41 -4.84 10.41 -14.53
CA LEU A 41 -4.69 8.95 -14.40
C LEU A 41 -5.82 8.32 -13.57
N TYR A 42 -6.25 8.98 -12.50
CA TYR A 42 -7.34 8.48 -11.65
C TYR A 42 -8.69 8.46 -12.36
N LYS A 43 -8.96 9.45 -13.23
CA LYS A 43 -10.25 9.60 -13.92
C LYS A 43 -10.32 8.82 -15.22
N GLU A 44 -9.23 8.74 -15.96
CA GLU A 44 -9.19 8.27 -17.36
C GLU A 44 -8.28 7.04 -17.57
N GLY A 45 -7.48 6.68 -16.57
CA GLY A 45 -6.53 5.58 -16.68
C GLY A 45 -7.22 4.22 -16.67
N GLU A 46 -7.29 3.58 -17.84
CA GLU A 46 -7.70 2.18 -17.96
C GLU A 46 -6.73 1.25 -17.20
N ILE A 47 -7.27 0.21 -16.56
CA ILE A 47 -6.51 -0.65 -15.64
C ILE A 47 -5.28 -1.29 -16.29
N GLY A 48 -5.38 -1.69 -17.56
CA GLY A 48 -4.25 -2.28 -18.30
C GLY A 48 -3.12 -1.28 -18.57
N PHE A 49 -3.47 -0.04 -18.90
CA PHE A 49 -2.52 1.05 -19.09
C PHE A 49 -1.80 1.40 -17.79
N LEU A 50 -2.55 1.58 -16.69
CA LEU A 50 -1.99 1.84 -15.37
C LEU A 50 -1.10 0.69 -14.89
N GLY A 51 -1.55 -0.55 -15.09
CA GLY A 51 -0.80 -1.75 -14.76
C GLY A 51 0.55 -1.84 -15.49
N ALA A 52 0.57 -1.52 -16.79
CA ALA A 52 1.81 -1.52 -17.57
C ALA A 52 2.83 -0.48 -17.08
N LEU A 53 2.40 0.76 -16.84
CA LEU A 53 3.26 1.83 -16.31
C LEU A 53 3.78 1.50 -14.91
N ALA A 54 2.91 1.04 -14.02
CA ALA A 54 3.29 0.67 -12.65
C ALA A 54 4.26 -0.54 -12.65
N ASN A 55 4.00 -1.54 -13.49
CA ASN A 55 4.84 -2.73 -13.58
C ASN A 55 6.24 -2.39 -14.13
N PHE A 56 6.35 -1.50 -15.12
CA PHE A 56 7.64 -1.02 -15.61
C PHE A 56 8.52 -0.43 -14.49
N ILE A 57 7.96 0.50 -13.70
CA ILE A 57 8.68 1.10 -12.56
C ILE A 57 9.06 0.02 -11.52
N ARG A 58 8.16 -0.94 -11.26
CA ARG A 58 8.39 -2.02 -10.29
C ARG A 58 9.50 -2.96 -10.75
N GLU A 59 9.50 -3.40 -12.00
CA GLU A 59 10.52 -4.28 -12.57
C GLU A 59 11.89 -3.61 -12.65
N GLU A 60 11.94 -2.32 -12.99
CA GLU A 60 13.20 -1.60 -13.00
C GLU A 60 13.82 -1.48 -11.60
N LYS A 61 13.00 -1.18 -10.59
CA LYS A 61 13.48 -1.02 -9.21
C LYS A 61 13.79 -2.33 -8.51
N PHE A 62 12.99 -3.37 -8.75
CA PHE A 62 12.99 -4.58 -7.93
C PHE A 62 13.08 -5.88 -8.75
N GLY A 63 13.01 -5.81 -10.07
CA GLY A 63 12.85 -6.98 -10.93
C GLY A 63 11.65 -7.82 -10.50
N ASP A 64 11.84 -9.14 -10.50
CA ASP A 64 10.82 -10.09 -10.07
C ASP A 64 10.77 -10.30 -8.54
N LYS A 65 11.65 -9.62 -7.78
CA LYS A 65 11.71 -9.81 -6.33
C LYS A 65 10.48 -9.23 -5.66
N THR A 66 9.88 -10.02 -4.77
CA THR A 66 8.81 -9.59 -3.89
C THR A 66 9.29 -9.79 -2.45
N PHE A 67 9.37 -8.70 -1.69
CA PHE A 67 9.91 -8.73 -0.33
C PHE A 67 8.79 -8.96 0.69
N PHE A 68 9.08 -9.77 1.71
CA PHE A 68 8.20 -9.98 2.85
C PHE A 68 9.04 -10.03 4.14
N ASN A 69 8.44 -9.70 5.28
CA ASN A 69 9.07 -9.82 6.59
C ASN A 69 8.23 -10.72 7.51
N ARG A 70 8.86 -11.21 8.59
CA ARG A 70 8.20 -11.96 9.65
C ARG A 70 8.07 -11.05 10.86
N ASN A 71 6.89 -10.48 11.04
CA ASN A 71 6.54 -9.61 12.16
C ASN A 71 5.33 -10.20 12.91
N PHE A 72 5.09 -9.72 14.13
CA PHE A 72 3.81 -9.91 14.79
C PHE A 72 3.36 -8.59 15.41
N HIS A 73 2.05 -8.47 15.59
CA HIS A 73 1.42 -7.29 16.15
C HIS A 73 0.86 -7.60 17.55
N ILE A 74 0.98 -6.64 18.46
CA ILE A 74 0.24 -6.64 19.72
C ILE A 74 -0.72 -5.47 19.66
N GLU A 75 -2.00 -5.72 19.90
CA GLU A 75 -3.02 -4.69 20.03
C GLU A 75 -3.28 -4.44 21.52
N PRO A 76 -2.70 -3.38 22.13
CA PRO A 76 -2.81 -3.14 23.56
C PRO A 76 -4.26 -2.90 24.00
N THR A 77 -5.06 -2.32 23.12
CA THR A 77 -6.47 -2.05 23.35
C THR A 77 -7.21 -1.93 22.02
N ASN A 78 -8.46 -2.34 22.01
CA ASN A 78 -9.43 -2.03 20.95
C ASN A 78 -10.43 -0.93 21.37
N VAL A 79 -10.17 -0.25 22.50
CA VAL A 79 -10.94 0.90 22.99
C VAL A 79 -10.28 2.18 22.48
N CYS A 80 -11.07 3.08 21.91
CA CYS A 80 -10.58 4.35 21.40
C CYS A 80 -11.43 5.52 21.92
N VAL A 81 -10.78 6.65 22.23
CA VAL A 81 -11.46 7.91 22.58
C VAL A 81 -11.92 8.69 21.35
N PHE A 82 -11.49 8.28 20.15
CA PHE A 82 -11.83 8.91 18.88
C PHE A 82 -12.99 8.20 18.19
N SER A 83 -13.70 8.96 17.34
CA SER A 83 -14.89 8.51 16.63
C SER A 83 -14.68 8.44 15.11
N CYS A 84 -13.66 7.71 14.66
CA CYS A 84 -13.34 7.57 13.24
C CYS A 84 -14.42 6.76 12.50
N ALA A 85 -15.06 7.35 11.48
CA ALA A 85 -16.20 6.77 10.77
C ALA A 85 -15.91 5.43 10.04
N PHE A 86 -14.65 5.12 9.79
CA PHE A 86 -14.21 3.91 9.08
C PHE A 86 -13.60 2.85 10.01
N CYS A 87 -13.47 3.12 11.32
CA CYS A 87 -12.76 2.25 12.26
C CYS A 87 -13.74 1.45 13.12
N SER A 88 -13.57 0.14 13.22
CA SER A 88 -14.39 -0.72 14.09
C SER A 88 -14.16 -0.47 15.60
N TYR A 89 -13.03 0.15 15.97
CA TYR A 89 -12.72 0.54 17.36
C TYR A 89 -13.34 1.90 17.74
N SER A 90 -13.90 2.62 16.76
CA SER A 90 -14.73 3.80 17.00
C SER A 90 -16.07 3.39 17.60
N ARG A 91 -16.07 3.05 18.88
CA ARG A 91 -17.27 2.79 19.67
C ARG A 91 -17.59 4.04 20.47
N LEU A 92 -18.88 4.30 20.68
CA LEU A 92 -19.27 5.28 21.69
C LEU A 92 -18.65 4.84 23.02
N TYR A 93 -17.99 5.75 23.74
CA TYR A 93 -17.25 5.43 24.97
C TYR A 93 -18.12 4.69 26.01
N LYS A 94 -19.44 4.85 25.94
CA LYS A 94 -20.42 4.10 26.75
C LYS A 94 -20.34 2.56 26.59
N ASN A 95 -19.81 2.07 25.48
CA ASN A 95 -19.64 0.64 25.19
C ASN A 95 -18.19 0.19 25.39
N LYS A 96 -17.38 0.94 26.17
CA LYS A 96 -15.99 0.62 26.50
C LYS A 96 -15.83 -0.76 27.14
N GLU A 97 -16.82 -1.19 27.92
CA GLU A 97 -16.86 -2.50 28.60
C GLU A 97 -16.79 -3.70 27.63
N GLU A 98 -17.08 -3.51 26.35
CA GLU A 98 -16.96 -4.56 25.33
C GLU A 98 -15.53 -4.68 24.75
N GLY A 99 -14.62 -3.80 25.16
CA GLY A 99 -13.22 -3.81 24.76
C GLY A 99 -12.27 -4.33 25.83
N TRP A 100 -10.98 -4.31 25.55
CA TRP A 100 -9.92 -4.66 26.49
C TRP A 100 -8.85 -3.57 26.56
N GLU A 101 -8.14 -3.51 27.68
CA GLU A 101 -6.94 -2.70 27.87
C GLU A 101 -5.89 -3.59 28.55
N LEU A 102 -4.84 -3.95 27.82
CA LEU A 102 -3.76 -4.78 28.34
C LEU A 102 -2.87 -3.96 29.27
N SER A 103 -2.43 -4.58 30.37
CA SER A 103 -1.36 -4.05 31.20
C SER A 103 0.00 -4.19 30.52
N ALA A 104 1.00 -3.44 30.99
CA ALA A 104 2.37 -3.56 30.53
C ALA A 104 2.92 -4.99 30.73
N GLU A 105 2.60 -5.63 31.85
CA GLU A 105 3.01 -7.00 32.14
C GLU A 105 2.40 -8.00 31.17
N GLN A 106 1.11 -7.84 30.84
CA GLN A 106 0.43 -8.70 29.86
C GLN A 106 1.05 -8.57 28.47
N MET A 107 1.32 -7.33 28.02
CA MET A 107 2.01 -7.09 26.75
C MET A 107 3.41 -7.73 26.74
N MET A 108 4.19 -7.55 27.81
CA MET A 108 5.53 -8.14 27.90
C MET A 108 5.50 -9.67 27.95
N HIS A 109 4.46 -10.27 28.53
CA HIS A 109 4.27 -11.71 28.50
C HIS A 109 4.02 -12.21 27.07
N ILE A 110 3.14 -11.54 26.31
CA ILE A 110 2.89 -11.85 24.89
C ILE A 110 4.19 -11.71 24.09
N VAL A 111 4.96 -10.63 24.28
CA VAL A 111 6.25 -10.43 23.60
C VAL A 111 7.20 -11.59 23.84
N LYS A 112 7.43 -11.95 25.11
CA LYS A 112 8.38 -13.00 25.48
C LYS A 112 7.98 -14.36 24.90
N ASN A 113 6.70 -14.70 24.95
CA ASN A 113 6.21 -15.96 24.41
C ASN A 113 6.32 -15.99 22.88
N THR A 114 5.81 -14.95 22.20
CA THR A 114 5.68 -14.95 20.74
C THR A 114 7.04 -14.78 20.04
N MET A 115 7.90 -13.87 20.50
CA MET A 115 9.20 -13.63 19.85
C MET A 115 10.11 -14.86 19.92
N VAL A 116 10.13 -15.55 21.06
CA VAL A 116 10.97 -16.73 21.27
C VAL A 116 10.42 -17.92 20.46
N SER A 117 9.12 -18.18 20.53
CA SER A 117 8.50 -19.32 19.84
C SER A 117 8.54 -19.22 18.32
N LEU A 118 8.51 -18.01 17.76
CA LEU A 118 8.44 -17.81 16.30
C LEU A 118 9.75 -17.31 15.68
N SER A 119 10.81 -17.06 16.47
CA SER A 119 12.08 -16.48 16.01
C SER A 119 11.86 -15.22 15.15
N LEU A 120 11.02 -14.31 15.67
CA LEU A 120 10.70 -13.05 14.99
C LEU A 120 11.75 -11.99 15.29
N LYS A 121 11.94 -11.07 14.34
CA LYS A 121 12.95 -9.99 14.43
C LYS A 121 12.35 -8.60 14.65
N SER A 122 11.03 -8.47 14.60
CA SER A 122 10.33 -7.20 14.80
C SER A 122 8.93 -7.40 15.39
N ILE A 123 8.53 -6.49 16.28
CA ILE A 123 7.14 -6.25 16.68
C ILE A 123 6.66 -5.05 15.87
N SER A 124 5.47 -5.15 15.32
CA SER A 124 4.74 -4.02 14.72
C SER A 124 3.70 -3.50 15.71
#